data_AF-A0A6C0F335-F1
#
_entry.id   AF-A0A6C0F335-F1
#
_cell.length_a   1.000
_cell.length_b   1.000
_cell.length_c   1.000
_cell.angle_alpha   90.00
_cell.angle_beta   90.00
_cell.angle_gamma   90.00
#
_symmetry.space_group_name_H-M   'P 1'
#
loop_
_entity.id
_entity.type
_entity.pdbx_description
1 polymer ?
#
loop_
_entity_poly.entity_id
_entity_poly.type
_entity_poly.pdbx_seq_one_letter_code
_entity_poly.pdbx_strand_id
1 'polypeptide(L)'
;MDLPQPLTYLFTFKMDTYEIAVFEYSDLYNGDHNVSPDKVICEFIEYYTRYFHPEFVEEGDVRLQRGRMWLSYADNSGGDKPRTIMLMGSITDELVANLKEAVAKVYIKTCWECEKEIKDKQRALCEECRDKE
;
A
#
# COMPACT_ATOMS: atom_id res chain seq x y z
N MET A 1 -9.10 33.26 -48.11
CA MET A 1 -10.07 32.48 -47.33
C MET A 1 -9.28 31.37 -46.69
N ASP A 2 -8.73 31.64 -45.52
CA ASP A 2 -7.93 30.68 -44.77
C ASP A 2 -8.84 30.03 -43.73
N LEU A 3 -9.04 28.72 -43.87
CA LEU A 3 -9.72 27.88 -42.90
C LEU A 3 -8.81 27.70 -41.67
N PRO A 4 -9.28 27.97 -40.44
CA PRO A 4 -8.49 27.69 -39.26
C PRO A 4 -8.46 26.17 -39.02
N GLN A 5 -7.26 25.63 -38.81
CA GLN A 5 -7.07 24.22 -38.43
C GLN A 5 -7.63 23.97 -37.02
N PRO A 6 -8.17 22.77 -36.74
CA PRO A 6 -8.69 22.44 -35.42
C PRO A 6 -7.55 22.38 -34.41
N LEU A 7 -7.65 23.20 -33.37
CA LEU A 7 -6.86 23.09 -32.14
C LEU A 7 -7.24 21.77 -31.46
N THR A 8 -6.55 20.69 -31.81
CA THR A 8 -6.45 19.52 -30.95
C THR A 8 -5.68 19.93 -29.70
N TYR A 9 -6.40 20.48 -28.73
CA TYR A 9 -5.97 20.49 -27.34
C TYR A 9 -5.87 19.03 -26.88
N LEU A 10 -4.74 18.41 -27.16
CA LEU A 10 -4.24 17.32 -26.35
C LEU A 10 -3.99 17.92 -24.98
N PHE A 11 -5.02 17.91 -24.12
CA PHE A 11 -4.81 17.81 -22.68
C PHE A 11 -3.97 16.55 -22.49
N THR A 12 -2.65 16.73 -22.51
CA THR A 12 -1.73 15.79 -21.90
C THR A 12 -2.07 15.90 -20.43
N PHE A 13 -2.99 15.06 -19.96
CA PHE A 13 -2.94 14.62 -18.57
C PHE A 13 -1.51 14.15 -18.41
N LYS A 14 -0.66 14.95 -17.77
CA LYS A 14 0.52 14.38 -17.14
C LYS A 14 -0.06 13.29 -16.26
N MET A 15 0.21 12.03 -16.62
CA MET A 15 0.07 10.96 -15.64
C MET A 15 1.11 11.31 -14.60
N ASP A 16 0.69 12.06 -13.59
CA ASP A 16 1.53 12.39 -12.45
C ASP A 16 1.94 11.04 -11.85
N THR A 17 3.21 10.70 -12.02
CA THR A 17 3.81 9.53 -11.42
C THR A 17 3.82 9.72 -9.92
N TYR A 18 3.77 8.60 -9.20
CA TYR A 18 3.91 8.59 -7.75
C TYR A 18 5.35 8.27 -7.37
N GLU A 19 5.70 8.65 -6.15
CA GLU A 19 6.93 8.23 -5.50
C GLU A 19 6.58 7.46 -4.23
N ILE A 20 7.30 6.37 -3.96
CA ILE A 20 7.21 5.59 -2.73
C ILE A 20 8.56 5.72 -2.04
N ALA A 21 8.59 6.17 -0.80
CA ALA A 21 9.81 6.30 0.00
C ALA A 21 9.66 5.51 1.31
N VAL A 22 10.73 4.85 1.72
CA VAL A 22 10.84 4.15 3.00
C VAL A 22 11.88 4.84 3.83
N PHE A 23 11.48 5.25 5.03
CA PHE A 23 12.35 5.87 6.01
C PHE A 23 12.57 4.92 7.18
N GLU A 24 13.82 4.81 7.63
CA GLU A 24 14.21 4.19 8.88
C GLU A 24 14.88 5.27 9.73
N TYR A 25 14.40 5.54 10.95
CA TYR A 25 14.90 6.65 11.78
C TYR A 25 14.89 8.05 11.14
N SER A 26 14.02 8.26 10.14
CA SER A 26 13.94 9.48 9.31
C SER A 26 14.98 9.60 8.19
N ASP A 27 15.89 8.62 8.05
CA ASP A 27 16.78 8.53 6.91
C ASP A 27 16.10 7.77 5.77
N LEU A 28 16.24 8.27 4.53
CA LEU A 28 15.75 7.57 3.34
C LEU A 28 16.52 6.25 3.20
N TYR A 29 15.81 5.15 3.37
CA TYR A 29 16.35 3.80 3.32
C TYR A 29 16.19 3.16 1.94
N ASN A 30 15.01 3.34 1.32
CA ASN A 30 14.69 2.81 0.01
C ASN A 30 13.56 3.63 -0.64
N GLY A 31 13.34 3.48 -1.94
CA GLY A 31 12.19 4.07 -2.61
C GLY A 31 12.17 3.84 -4.12
N ASP A 32 11.04 4.19 -4.72
CA ASP A 32 10.83 4.28 -6.15
C ASP A 32 10.26 5.66 -6.49
N HIS A 33 10.76 6.29 -7.55
CA HIS A 33 10.42 7.66 -7.93
C HIS A 33 9.57 7.75 -9.22
N ASN A 34 9.20 6.64 -9.85
CA ASN A 34 8.46 6.65 -11.13
C ASN A 34 7.32 5.61 -11.17
N VAL A 35 6.58 5.51 -10.07
CA VAL A 35 5.47 4.56 -9.96
C VAL A 35 4.30 5.03 -10.80
N SER A 36 3.82 4.21 -11.72
CA SER A 36 2.68 4.57 -12.56
C SER A 36 1.38 4.54 -11.76
N PRO A 37 0.41 5.44 -12.05
CA PRO A 37 -0.91 5.42 -11.43
C PRO A 37 -1.61 4.05 -11.46
N ASP A 38 -1.45 3.29 -12.55
CA ASP A 38 -2.08 1.97 -12.71
C ASP A 38 -1.46 0.89 -11.82
N LYS A 39 -0.24 1.11 -11.31
CA LYS A 39 0.49 0.15 -10.47
C LYS A 39 0.69 0.61 -9.03
N VAL A 40 0.32 1.84 -8.72
CA VAL A 40 0.62 2.48 -7.43
C VAL A 40 0.15 1.67 -6.23
N ILE A 41 -1.04 1.05 -6.31
CA ILE A 41 -1.58 0.24 -5.22
C ILE A 41 -0.74 -1.03 -5.06
N CYS A 42 -0.47 -1.75 -6.15
CA CYS A 42 0.28 -3.00 -6.11
C CYS A 42 1.69 -2.76 -5.55
N GLU A 43 2.41 -1.78 -6.10
CA GLU A 43 3.77 -1.47 -5.65
C GLU A 43 3.78 -0.97 -4.20
N PHE A 44 2.81 -0.13 -3.80
CA PHE A 44 2.71 0.30 -2.41
C PHE A 44 2.51 -0.88 -1.45
N ILE A 45 1.68 -1.85 -1.81
CA ILE A 45 1.43 -3.05 -0.99
C ILE A 45 2.65 -3.96 -0.94
N GLU A 46 3.44 -4.07 -2.00
CA GLU A 46 4.72 -4.79 -1.97
C GLU A 46 5.71 -4.16 -0.98
N TYR A 47 5.81 -2.82 -0.97
CA TYR A 47 6.58 -2.12 0.04
C TYR A 47 5.99 -2.34 1.44
N TYR A 48 4.67 -2.20 1.60
CA TYR A 48 3.98 -2.40 2.87
C TYR A 48 4.28 -3.76 3.49
N THR A 49 4.04 -4.84 2.74
CA THR A 49 4.26 -6.22 3.20
C THR A 49 5.72 -6.55 3.48
N ARG A 50 6.65 -5.95 2.72
CA ARG A 50 8.10 -6.14 2.90
C ARG A 50 8.63 -5.49 4.17
N TYR A 51 8.08 -4.35 4.58
CA TYR A 51 8.61 -3.58 5.70
C TYR A 51 7.75 -3.68 6.96
N PHE A 52 6.43 -3.89 6.82
CA PHE A 52 5.47 -4.20 7.88
C PHE A 52 4.99 -5.62 7.69
N HIS A 53 5.82 -6.58 8.12
CA HIS A 53 5.49 -7.99 8.05
C HIS A 53 4.23 -8.27 8.88
N PRO A 54 3.10 -8.64 8.27
CA PRO A 54 1.81 -8.78 8.96
C PRO A 54 1.79 -9.93 9.99
N GLU A 55 2.80 -10.79 9.95
CA GLU A 55 3.03 -11.86 10.92
C GLU A 55 3.62 -11.35 12.24
N PHE A 56 4.28 -10.20 12.23
CA PHE A 56 5.02 -9.64 13.37
C PHE A 56 4.51 -8.27 13.82
N VAL A 57 3.81 -7.56 12.93
CA VAL A 57 3.23 -6.23 13.20
C VAL A 57 1.73 -6.35 13.15
N GLU A 58 1.01 -5.94 14.20
CA GLU A 58 -0.45 -5.92 14.18
C GLU A 58 -0.96 -4.72 13.36
N GLU A 59 -2.11 -4.88 12.70
CA GLU A 59 -2.72 -3.79 11.91
C GLU A 59 -2.95 -2.52 12.76
N GLY A 60 -3.32 -2.70 14.04
CA GLY A 60 -3.56 -1.59 14.98
C GLY A 60 -2.30 -0.81 15.37
N ASP A 61 -1.11 -1.39 15.18
CA ASP A 61 0.17 -0.75 15.51
C ASP A 61 0.66 0.17 14.38
N VAL A 62 0.14 -0.03 13.16
CA VAL A 62 0.50 0.79 12.00
C VAL A 62 -0.40 2.01 11.91
N ARG A 63 0.20 3.19 12.09
CA ARG A 63 -0.49 4.48 12.06
C ARG A 63 -0.49 5.05 10.66
N LEU A 64 -1.69 5.36 10.16
CA LEU A 64 -1.89 6.06 8.89
C LEU A 64 -1.94 7.58 9.12
N GLN A 65 -1.17 8.32 8.34
CA GLN A 65 -1.25 9.78 8.24
C GLN A 65 -1.38 10.20 6.78
N ARG A 66 -2.02 11.34 6.52
CA ARG A 66 -2.17 11.87 5.16
C ARG A 66 -2.07 13.38 5.12
N GLY A 67 -1.45 13.88 4.06
CA GLY A 67 -1.55 15.23 3.57
C GLY A 67 -2.23 15.25 2.19
N ARG A 68 -2.24 16.42 1.55
CA ARG A 68 -2.81 16.57 0.21
C ARG A 68 -1.98 15.90 -0.88
N MET A 69 -0.66 15.85 -0.69
CA MET A 69 0.30 15.35 -1.69
C MET A 69 1.07 14.12 -1.21
N TRP A 70 0.69 13.57 -0.04
CA TRP A 70 1.38 12.43 0.53
C TRP A 70 0.44 11.62 1.44
N LEU A 71 0.74 10.34 1.57
CA LEU A 71 0.11 9.41 2.48
C LEU A 71 1.21 8.55 3.11
N SER A 72 1.17 8.31 4.41
CA SER A 72 2.19 7.51 5.08
C SER A 72 1.60 6.50 6.04
N TYR A 73 2.16 5.29 6.04
CA TYR A 73 1.98 4.29 7.08
C TYR A 73 3.26 4.21 7.91
N ALA A 74 3.13 4.28 9.23
CA ALA A 74 4.25 4.26 10.15
C ALA A 74 4.01 3.27 11.28
N ASP A 75 5.00 2.43 11.55
CA ASP A 75 4.99 1.48 12.65
C ASP A 75 5.90 1.95 13.78
N ASN A 76 5.46 1.68 15.01
CA ASN A 76 6.22 1.89 16.24
C ASN A 76 6.55 0.57 16.98
N SER A 77 6.11 -0.59 16.47
CA SER A 77 6.18 -1.88 17.17
C SER A 77 7.61 -2.35 17.46
N GLY A 78 8.60 -1.83 16.75
CA GLY A 78 10.02 -2.13 16.99
C GLY A 78 10.66 -1.10 17.92
N GLY A 79 10.85 -1.46 19.19
CA GLY A 79 11.56 -0.69 20.24
C GLY A 79 13.01 -0.29 19.98
N ASP A 80 13.43 -0.16 18.72
CA ASP A 80 14.58 0.63 18.30
C ASP A 80 14.33 1.36 16.97
N LYS A 81 13.88 0.72 15.88
CA LYS A 81 13.83 1.35 14.54
C LYS A 81 12.42 1.67 14.02
N PRO A 82 11.86 2.86 14.26
CA PRO A 82 10.60 3.26 13.63
C PRO A 82 10.76 3.31 12.10
N ARG A 83 9.78 2.76 11.39
CA ARG A 83 9.73 2.72 9.93
C ARG A 83 8.52 3.46 9.41
N THR A 84 8.72 4.21 8.35
CA THR A 84 7.65 4.95 7.66
C THR A 84 7.72 4.64 6.18
N ILE A 85 6.60 4.23 5.61
CA ILE A 85 6.42 4.11 4.16
C ILE A 85 5.55 5.29 3.74
N MET A 86 6.04 6.10 2.82
CA MET A 86 5.38 7.31 2.35
C MET A 86 5.15 7.22 0.84
N LEU A 87 3.89 7.35 0.44
CA LEU A 87 3.48 7.57 -0.94
C LEU A 87 3.36 9.07 -1.16
N MET A 88 3.94 9.59 -2.24
CA MET A 88 3.90 11.00 -2.64
C MET A 88 3.36 11.12 -4.06
N GLY A 89 2.55 12.15 -4.30
CA GLY A 89 1.86 12.38 -5.57
C GLY A 89 0.48 12.99 -5.36
N SER A 90 -0.39 12.93 -6.38
CA SER A 90 -1.76 13.43 -6.26
C SER A 90 -2.64 12.46 -5.47
N ILE A 91 -2.70 12.64 -4.14
CA ILE A 91 -3.42 11.71 -3.25
C ILE A 91 -4.92 12.05 -3.25
N THR A 92 -5.71 11.27 -3.98
CA THR A 92 -7.18 11.38 -4.00
C THR A 92 -7.82 10.55 -2.90
N ASP A 93 -9.05 10.91 -2.47
CA ASP A 93 -9.78 10.12 -1.47
C ASP A 93 -10.07 8.68 -1.95
N GLU A 94 -10.28 8.49 -3.25
CA GLU A 94 -10.45 7.17 -3.87
C GLU A 94 -9.19 6.31 -3.73
N LEU A 95 -8.01 6.86 -4.04
CA LEU A 95 -6.75 6.15 -3.87
C LEU A 95 -6.53 5.75 -2.39
N VAL A 96 -6.84 6.65 -1.46
CA VAL A 96 -6.75 6.38 -0.02
C VAL A 96 -7.68 5.23 0.39
N ALA A 97 -8.91 5.21 -0.12
CA ALA A 97 -9.87 4.14 0.17
C ALA A 97 -9.36 2.79 -0.36
N ASN A 98 -8.89 2.76 -1.61
CA ASN A 98 -8.36 1.55 -2.24
C ASN A 98 -7.11 1.01 -1.52
N LEU A 99 -6.21 1.90 -1.09
CA LEU A 99 -5.03 1.52 -0.31
C LEU A 99 -5.41 0.95 1.06
N LYS A 100 -6.38 1.57 1.76
CA LYS A 100 -6.86 1.04 3.04
C LYS A 100 -7.46 -0.35 2.90
N GLU A 101 -8.28 -0.57 1.87
CA GLU A 101 -8.85 -1.88 1.59
C GLU A 101 -7.76 -2.91 1.27
N ALA A 102 -6.79 -2.54 0.45
CA ALA A 102 -5.68 -3.42 0.10
C ALA A 102 -4.79 -3.75 1.30
N VAL A 103 -4.50 -2.77 2.17
CA VAL A 103 -3.77 -2.98 3.43
C VAL A 103 -4.55 -3.90 4.37
N ALA A 104 -5.85 -3.71 4.55
CA ALA A 104 -6.64 -4.60 5.40
C ALA A 104 -6.59 -6.06 4.92
N LYS A 105 -6.61 -6.29 3.59
CA LYS A 105 -6.48 -7.64 3.00
C LYS A 105 -5.16 -8.31 3.30
N VAL A 106 -4.08 -7.56 3.47
CA VAL A 106 -2.76 -8.10 3.84
C VAL A 106 -2.77 -8.73 5.24
N TYR A 107 -3.66 -8.30 6.13
CA TYR A 107 -3.80 -8.84 7.49
C TYR A 107 -4.79 -10.00 7.61
N ILE A 108 -5.50 -10.35 6.52
CA ILE A 108 -6.41 -11.49 6.47
C ILE A 108 -5.56 -12.73 6.20
N LYS A 109 -5.47 -13.65 7.18
CA LYS A 109 -4.89 -14.97 6.93
C LYS A 109 -5.92 -15.85 6.26
N THR A 110 -5.57 -16.43 5.12
CA THR A 110 -6.39 -17.41 4.41
C THR A 110 -5.81 -18.81 4.58
N CYS A 111 -6.70 -19.80 4.58
CA CYS A 111 -6.33 -21.21 4.63
C CYS A 111 -5.62 -21.60 3.35
N TRP A 112 -4.45 -22.21 3.46
CA TRP A 112 -3.70 -22.74 2.32
C TRP A 112 -4.52 -23.74 1.48
N GLU A 113 -5.35 -24.57 2.14
CA GLU A 113 -6.10 -25.65 1.49
C GLU A 113 -7.40 -25.18 0.81
N CYS A 114 -8.07 -24.18 1.36
CA CYS A 114 -9.44 -23.84 0.95
C CYS A 114 -9.72 -22.35 0.83
N GLU A 115 -8.68 -21.51 0.96
CA GLU A 115 -8.73 -20.05 0.85
C GLU A 115 -9.69 -19.34 1.82
N LYS A 116 -10.35 -20.09 2.72
CA LYS A 116 -11.21 -19.53 3.77
C LYS A 116 -10.40 -18.72 4.76
N GLU A 117 -10.97 -17.61 5.22
CA GLU A 117 -10.39 -16.79 6.27
C GLU A 117 -10.17 -17.59 7.57
N ILE A 118 -8.94 -17.54 8.09
CA ILE A 118 -8.56 -18.14 9.36
C ILE A 118 -8.77 -17.10 10.45
N LYS A 119 -9.76 -17.36 11.32
CA LYS A 119 -10.06 -16.50 12.48
C LYS A 119 -8.92 -16.47 13.51
N ASP A 120 -8.20 -17.58 13.66
CA ASP A 120 -7.01 -17.67 14.51
C ASP A 120 -5.74 -17.44 13.70
N LYS A 121 -5.25 -16.18 13.70
CA LYS A 121 -4.09 -15.77 12.93
C LYS A 121 -2.78 -16.47 13.36
N GLN A 122 -2.74 -17.28 14.41
CA GLN A 122 -1.56 -18.11 14.75
C GLN A 122 -1.50 -19.43 13.97
N ARG A 123 -2.52 -19.77 13.17
CA ARG A 123 -2.64 -21.06 12.49
C ARG A 123 -2.45 -20.95 10.98
N ALA A 124 -1.98 -22.05 10.38
CA ALA A 124 -1.79 -22.18 8.92
C ALA A 124 -3.02 -22.76 8.19
N LEU A 125 -3.93 -23.43 8.91
CA LEU A 125 -5.14 -24.06 8.37
C LEU A 125 -6.39 -23.57 9.12
N CYS A 126 -7.52 -23.50 8.41
CA CYS A 126 -8.82 -23.27 9.04
C CYS A 126 -9.29 -24.50 9.82
N GLU A 127 -10.25 -24.29 10.73
CA GLU A 127 -10.79 -25.36 11.59
C GLU A 127 -11.33 -26.55 10.77
N GLU A 128 -11.98 -26.28 9.63
CA GLU A 128 -12.54 -27.32 8.76
C GLU A 128 -11.50 -28.17 8.03
N CYS A 129 -10.33 -27.61 7.70
CA CYS A 129 -9.25 -28.36 7.03
C CYS A 129 -8.40 -29.13 8.05
N ARG A 130 -8.25 -28.59 9.27
CA ARG A 130 -7.55 -29.28 10.36
C ARG A 130 -8.29 -30.54 10.80
N ASP A 131 -9.60 -30.46 10.95
CA ASP A 131 -10.39 -31.59 11.49
C ASP A 131 -10.57 -32.75 10.48
N LYS A 132 -9.88 -32.69 9.33
CA LYS A 132 -9.82 -33.74 8.30
C LYS A 132 -8.51 -34.55 8.33
N GLU A 133 -7.51 -34.15 9.12
CA GLU A 133 -6.32 -34.95 9.43
C GLU A 133 -6.58 -35.91 10.62
#